data_AF-A0A944GI07-F1
#
_entry.id   AF-A0A944GI07-F1
#
_cell.length_a   1.000
_cell.length_b   1.000
_cell.length_c   1.000
_cell.angle_alpha   90.00
_cell.angle_beta   90.00
_cell.angle_gamma   90.00
#
_symmetry.space_group_name_H-M   'P 1'
#
loop_
_entity.id
_entity.type
_entity.pdbx_description
1 polymer ?
#
loop_
_entity_poly.entity_id
_entity_poly.type
_entity_poly.pdbx_seq_one_letter_code
_entity_poly.pdbx_strand_id
1 'polypeptide(L)'
;MDKVAVRNLRLCTKDCLCLYVCPVGATDTENSIIDVNKCIGCGACADACPSGAISMVPKVYPVQQAKTDSVKAVLNSVAQRKADEEKAALQIAEATEKDGLYRLMKAVAKSERLVAEDIMREAGYMLPQSNNAHELLEELIAKSPDGFPVETAKKLLNMIPNNENEKKEVKAMKKWVCSVCGYVHEGDTPPEKCPVCKQPAEKFNLVEEEKKNPYAGTQTEKNLETAFAGESQARNKYTYFASVAKKEGYEQMAALFLKTADNEKEHAKMWFKELNGLGDTADNLLSAAEGENYEWTDMYDGFAKTAEAEGFPELAAKFRMVAAIEKHHEERYRTLLHNLETAQVFEKSEVKVWECRNCGHIVVGIKAPEVCPVCAHPQAYFEVNSENY
;
A
#
# COMPACT_ATOMS: atom_id res chain seq x y z
N MET A 1 -44.89 3.13 -26.16
CA MET A 1 -44.05 3.96 -25.28
C MET A 1 -43.78 5.25 -26.01
N ASP A 2 -44.11 6.39 -25.39
CA ASP A 2 -43.74 7.69 -25.91
C ASP A 2 -42.23 7.76 -26.03
N LYS A 3 -41.74 8.15 -27.21
CA LYS A 3 -40.31 8.32 -27.47
C LYS A 3 -40.01 9.78 -27.74
N VAL A 4 -38.77 10.18 -27.48
CA VAL A 4 -38.23 11.49 -27.84
C VAL A 4 -36.93 11.29 -28.60
N ALA A 5 -36.61 12.24 -29.46
CA ALA A 5 -35.34 12.25 -30.17
C ALA A 5 -34.25 12.85 -29.27
N VAL A 6 -33.08 12.22 -29.24
CA VAL A 6 -31.87 12.74 -28.58
C VAL A 6 -30.72 12.76 -29.58
N ARG A 7 -29.81 13.73 -29.45
CA ARG A 7 -28.68 13.93 -30.37
C ARG A 7 -27.35 13.67 -29.65
N ASN A 8 -26.53 12.80 -30.22
CA ASN A 8 -25.13 12.64 -29.83
C ASN A 8 -24.27 13.67 -30.57
N LEU A 9 -23.83 14.70 -29.85
CA LEU A 9 -23.05 15.80 -30.42
C LEU A 9 -21.70 15.35 -30.99
N ARG A 10 -21.12 14.24 -30.50
CA ARG A 10 -19.83 13.72 -31.02
C ARG A 10 -19.97 13.11 -32.42
N LEU A 11 -21.15 12.56 -32.74
CA LEU A 11 -21.43 11.97 -34.04
C LEU A 11 -22.02 12.99 -35.02
N CYS A 12 -22.47 14.14 -34.53
CA CYS A 12 -23.14 15.13 -35.35
C CYS A 12 -22.16 15.83 -36.31
N THR A 13 -22.39 15.64 -37.60
CA THR A 13 -21.64 16.21 -38.73
C THR A 13 -22.11 17.62 -39.15
N LYS A 14 -23.13 18.16 -38.49
CA LYS A 14 -23.73 19.49 -38.75
C LYS A 14 -24.32 19.68 -40.16
N ASP A 15 -24.78 18.60 -40.79
CA ASP A 15 -25.50 18.67 -42.08
C ASP A 15 -26.88 19.34 -41.97
N CYS A 16 -27.38 19.53 -40.74
CA CYS A 16 -28.59 20.29 -40.38
C CYS A 16 -29.91 19.81 -41.03
N LEU A 17 -29.93 18.68 -41.73
CA LEU A 17 -31.15 18.13 -42.35
C LEU A 17 -32.28 17.88 -41.33
N CYS A 18 -31.90 17.47 -40.11
CA CYS A 18 -32.81 17.28 -38.99
C CYS A 18 -33.61 18.54 -38.59
N LEU A 19 -33.15 19.75 -38.94
CA LEU A 19 -33.88 21.01 -38.73
C LEU A 19 -35.10 21.10 -39.65
N TYR A 20 -34.90 20.81 -40.93
CA TYR A 20 -35.92 20.96 -41.97
C TYR A 20 -37.02 19.89 -41.89
N VAL A 21 -36.69 18.69 -41.44
CA VAL A 21 -37.65 17.57 -41.37
C VAL A 21 -38.44 17.54 -40.05
N CYS A 22 -38.11 18.39 -39.08
CA CYS A 22 -38.81 18.38 -37.79
C CYS A 22 -40.11 19.19 -37.87
N PRO A 23 -41.30 18.57 -37.81
CA PRO A 23 -42.58 19.26 -38.02
C PRO A 23 -42.95 20.25 -36.91
N VAL A 24 -42.25 20.18 -35.78
CA VAL A 24 -42.53 20.93 -34.54
C VAL A 24 -41.35 21.80 -34.10
N GLY A 25 -40.29 21.88 -34.92
CA GLY A 25 -39.10 22.68 -34.62
C GLY A 25 -38.34 22.24 -33.36
N ALA A 26 -38.47 20.99 -32.92
CA ALA A 26 -37.78 20.49 -31.72
C ALA A 26 -36.27 20.34 -31.91
N THR A 27 -35.79 20.20 -33.15
CA THR A 27 -34.36 20.01 -33.47
C THR A 27 -33.60 21.31 -33.65
N ASP A 28 -34.31 22.44 -33.72
CA ASP A 28 -33.84 23.79 -34.03
C ASP A 28 -33.48 24.55 -32.75
N THR A 29 -32.35 24.16 -32.18
CA THR A 29 -31.84 24.74 -30.94
C THR A 29 -30.42 25.25 -31.13
N GLU A 30 -30.15 26.42 -30.56
CA GLU A 30 -28.86 27.11 -30.67
C GLU A 30 -27.69 26.28 -30.11
N ASN A 31 -27.96 25.44 -29.12
CA ASN A 31 -26.98 24.56 -28.47
C ASN A 31 -26.93 23.15 -29.07
N SER A 32 -27.63 22.92 -30.20
CA SER A 32 -27.72 21.60 -30.84
C SER A 32 -28.37 20.50 -29.98
N ILE A 33 -29.08 20.83 -28.90
CA ILE A 33 -29.82 19.89 -28.04
C ILE A 33 -31.29 19.82 -28.47
N ILE A 34 -31.83 18.64 -28.76
CA ILE A 34 -33.24 18.52 -29.16
C ILE A 34 -34.17 18.88 -27.99
N ASP A 35 -35.12 19.78 -28.23
CA ASP A 35 -36.14 20.18 -27.25
C ASP A 35 -37.17 19.05 -27.05
N VAL A 36 -37.00 18.31 -25.95
CA VAL A 36 -37.85 17.18 -25.57
C VAL A 36 -39.29 17.58 -25.24
N ASN A 37 -39.55 18.86 -24.92
CA ASN A 37 -40.90 19.35 -24.64
C ASN A 37 -41.68 19.60 -25.93
N LYS A 38 -40.99 19.98 -27.00
CA LYS A 38 -41.58 20.12 -28.35
C LYS A 38 -41.61 18.80 -29.12
N CYS A 39 -40.71 17.87 -28.80
CA CYS A 39 -40.59 16.61 -29.53
C CYS A 39 -41.85 15.74 -29.39
N ILE A 40 -42.52 15.47 -30.52
CA ILE A 40 -43.71 14.60 -30.60
C ILE A 40 -43.36 13.13 -30.84
N GLY A 41 -42.07 12.77 -30.84
CA GLY A 41 -41.64 11.38 -30.95
C GLY A 41 -41.76 10.73 -32.34
N CYS A 42 -41.93 11.51 -33.41
CA CYS A 42 -42.22 10.98 -34.74
C CYS A 42 -41.05 10.27 -35.46
N GLY A 43 -39.80 10.48 -35.03
CA GLY A 43 -38.63 9.81 -35.63
C GLY A 43 -38.04 10.46 -36.89
N ALA A 44 -38.73 11.40 -37.53
CA ALA A 44 -38.31 11.99 -38.82
C ALA A 44 -36.86 12.53 -38.82
N CYS A 45 -36.44 13.15 -37.71
CA CYS A 45 -35.07 13.66 -37.58
C CYS A 45 -34.01 12.56 -37.39
N ALA A 46 -34.37 11.41 -36.81
CA ALA A 46 -33.49 10.26 -36.67
C ALA A 46 -33.30 9.59 -38.04
N ASP A 47 -34.39 9.37 -38.77
CA ASP A 47 -34.36 8.73 -40.10
C ASP A 47 -33.59 9.58 -41.13
N ALA A 48 -33.69 10.90 -41.01
CA ALA A 48 -33.00 11.83 -41.90
C ALA A 48 -31.52 12.08 -41.51
N CYS A 49 -31.02 11.56 -40.38
CA CYS A 49 -29.67 11.89 -39.92
C CYS A 49 -28.61 11.02 -40.63
N PRO A 50 -27.80 11.56 -41.55
CA PRO A 50 -26.85 10.77 -42.34
C PRO A 50 -25.72 10.18 -41.49
N SER A 51 -25.33 10.86 -40.40
CA SER A 51 -24.33 10.40 -39.45
C SER A 51 -24.88 9.45 -38.38
N GLY A 52 -26.19 9.18 -38.36
CA GLY A 52 -26.82 8.39 -37.30
C GLY A 52 -26.71 9.03 -35.91
N ALA A 53 -26.46 10.34 -35.84
CA ALA A 53 -26.24 11.05 -34.59
C ALA A 53 -27.50 11.24 -33.74
N ILE A 54 -28.70 10.95 -34.28
CA ILE A 54 -29.98 11.12 -33.59
C ILE A 54 -30.60 9.75 -33.35
N SER A 55 -31.04 9.49 -32.12
CA SER A 55 -31.69 8.24 -31.73
C SER A 55 -33.01 8.50 -31.04
N MET A 56 -33.97 7.59 -31.22
CA MET A 56 -35.27 7.64 -30.55
C MET A 56 -35.21 6.85 -29.24
N VAL A 57 -35.31 7.55 -28.11
CA VAL A 57 -35.28 6.96 -26.78
C VAL A 57 -36.64 7.06 -26.10
N PRO A 58 -37.01 6.12 -25.20
CA PRO A 58 -38.21 6.25 -24.40
C PRO A 58 -38.20 7.54 -23.57
N LYS A 59 -39.34 8.24 -23.49
CA LYS A 59 -39.52 9.41 -22.61
C LYS A 59 -39.43 9.01 -21.13
N VAL A 60 -39.92 7.81 -20.83
CA VAL A 60 -39.80 7.16 -19.53
C VAL A 60 -39.03 5.88 -19.75
N TYR A 61 -37.82 5.80 -19.20
CA TYR A 61 -37.06 4.57 -19.20
C TYR A 61 -37.74 3.53 -18.30
N PRO A 62 -37.69 2.24 -18.67
CA PRO A 62 -38.17 1.19 -17.79
C PRO A 62 -37.39 1.26 -16.46
N VAL A 63 -38.06 0.90 -15.37
CA VAL A 63 -37.39 0.76 -14.07
C VAL A 63 -36.25 -0.22 -14.24
N GLN A 64 -35.05 0.17 -13.80
CA GLN A 64 -33.88 -0.68 -13.85
C GLN A 64 -34.18 -1.95 -13.07
N GLN A 65 -34.03 -3.12 -13.71
CA GLN A 65 -34.25 -4.38 -13.03
C GLN A 65 -33.17 -4.58 -11.96
N ALA A 66 -33.59 -4.99 -10.76
CA ALA A 66 -32.65 -5.34 -9.71
C ALA A 66 -31.81 -6.54 -10.17
N LYS A 67 -30.49 -6.45 -10.03
CA LYS A 67 -29.60 -7.59 -10.30
C LYS A 67 -29.74 -8.57 -9.13
N THR A 68 -30.34 -9.72 -9.40
CA THR A 68 -30.43 -10.82 -8.44
C THR A 68 -29.03 -11.30 -8.04
N ASP A 69 -28.91 -11.96 -6.90
CA ASP A 69 -27.61 -12.48 -6.45
C ASP A 69 -27.03 -13.49 -7.44
N SER A 70 -27.87 -14.24 -8.16
CA SER A 70 -27.44 -15.11 -9.25
C SER A 70 -26.79 -14.34 -10.41
N VAL A 71 -27.35 -13.18 -10.79
CA VAL A 71 -26.76 -12.32 -11.83
C VAL A 71 -25.46 -11.69 -11.34
N LYS A 72 -25.41 -11.22 -10.09
CA LYS A 72 -24.19 -10.67 -9.49
C LYS A 72 -23.07 -11.72 -9.41
N ALA A 73 -23.38 -12.95 -9.02
CA ALA A 73 -22.42 -14.04 -8.96
C ALA A 73 -21.80 -14.33 -10.35
N VAL A 74 -22.61 -14.33 -11.40
CA VAL A 74 -22.12 -14.48 -12.78
C VAL A 74 -21.23 -13.30 -13.16
N LEU A 75 -21.64 -12.07 -12.89
CA LEU A 75 -20.85 -10.87 -13.21
C LEU A 75 -19.50 -10.87 -12.47
N ASN A 76 -19.49 -11.18 -11.17
CA ASN A 76 -18.25 -11.31 -10.39
C ASN A 76 -17.33 -12.40 -10.93
N SER A 77 -17.89 -13.54 -11.36
CA SER A 77 -17.11 -14.61 -12.00
C SER A 77 -16.51 -14.18 -13.35
N VAL A 78 -17.23 -13.36 -14.13
CA VAL A 78 -16.66 -12.80 -15.38
C VAL A 78 -15.58 -11.78 -15.06
N ALA A 79 -15.78 -10.91 -14.07
CA ALA A 79 -14.78 -9.91 -13.65
C ALA A 79 -13.48 -10.58 -13.19
N GLN A 80 -13.58 -11.67 -12.41
CA GLN A 80 -12.40 -12.45 -11.99
C GLN A 80 -11.65 -13.03 -13.20
N ARG A 81 -12.37 -13.63 -14.16
CA ARG A 81 -11.73 -14.16 -15.39
C ARG A 81 -11.04 -13.06 -16.19
N LYS A 82 -11.62 -11.86 -16.24
CA LYS A 82 -11.00 -10.69 -16.90
C LYS A 82 -9.72 -10.25 -16.20
N ALA A 83 -9.68 -10.28 -14.87
CA ALA A 83 -8.45 -10.04 -14.11
C ALA A 83 -7.38 -11.12 -14.36
N ASP A 84 -7.78 -12.39 -14.48
CA ASP A 84 -6.87 -13.50 -14.80
C ASP A 84 -6.30 -13.35 -16.23
N GLU A 85 -7.13 -12.96 -17.19
CA GLU A 85 -6.73 -12.67 -18.58
C GLU A 85 -5.80 -11.45 -18.66
N GLU A 86 -6.07 -10.39 -17.88
CA GLU A 86 -5.17 -9.24 -17.74
C GLU A 86 -3.78 -9.68 -17.25
N LYS A 87 -3.74 -10.49 -16.18
CA LYS A 87 -2.48 -11.01 -15.62
C LYS A 87 -1.72 -11.83 -16.66
N ALA A 88 -2.41 -12.73 -17.37
CA ALA A 88 -1.79 -13.53 -18.42
C ALA A 88 -1.23 -12.66 -19.56
N ALA A 89 -1.95 -11.62 -19.98
CA ALA A 89 -1.48 -10.68 -20.99
C ALA A 89 -0.23 -9.92 -20.52
N LEU A 90 -0.18 -9.47 -19.26
CA LEU A 90 1.01 -8.82 -18.70
C LEU A 90 2.21 -9.76 -18.66
N GLN A 91 2.03 -11.01 -18.26
CA GLN A 91 3.11 -12.01 -18.25
C GLN A 91 3.67 -12.27 -19.67
N ILE A 92 2.80 -12.37 -20.69
CA ILE A 92 3.25 -12.53 -22.07
C ILE A 92 3.98 -11.27 -22.56
N ALA A 93 3.50 -10.08 -22.18
CA ALA A 93 4.17 -8.83 -22.51
C ALA A 93 5.58 -8.77 -21.89
N GLU A 94 5.73 -9.17 -20.63
CA GLU A 94 7.03 -9.15 -19.93
C GLU A 94 8.01 -10.20 -20.47
N ALA A 95 7.52 -11.35 -20.92
CA ALA A 95 8.36 -12.45 -21.39
C ALA A 95 8.74 -12.38 -22.87
N THR A 96 8.14 -11.48 -23.67
CA THR A 96 8.36 -11.44 -25.11
C THR A 96 9.44 -10.47 -25.55
N GLU A 97 10.34 -10.95 -26.42
CA GLU A 97 11.35 -10.10 -27.10
C GLU A 97 10.81 -9.43 -28.37
N LYS A 98 9.57 -9.76 -28.79
CA LYS A 98 8.96 -9.22 -30.01
C LYS A 98 8.18 -7.95 -29.68
N ASP A 99 8.67 -6.78 -30.11
CA ASP A 99 8.03 -5.47 -29.88
C ASP A 99 6.53 -5.45 -30.24
N GLY A 100 6.17 -6.00 -31.40
CA GLY A 100 4.77 -6.06 -31.82
C GLY A 100 3.88 -6.86 -30.86
N LEU A 101 4.41 -7.94 -30.29
CA LEU A 101 3.68 -8.76 -29.33
C LEU A 101 3.61 -8.08 -27.96
N TYR A 102 4.69 -7.43 -27.51
CA TYR A 102 4.71 -6.62 -26.30
C TYR A 102 3.59 -5.55 -26.33
N ARG A 103 3.54 -4.76 -27.41
CA ARG A 103 2.57 -3.68 -27.57
C ARG A 103 1.14 -4.21 -27.62
N LEU A 104 0.92 -5.31 -28.33
CA LEU A 104 -0.39 -5.96 -28.43
C LEU A 104 -0.84 -6.45 -27.04
N MET A 105 0.00 -7.16 -26.30
CA MET A 105 -0.35 -7.70 -25.00
C MET A 105 -0.56 -6.62 -23.93
N LYS A 106 0.20 -5.52 -23.96
CA LYS A 106 -0.08 -4.34 -23.11
C LYS A 106 -1.44 -3.71 -23.43
N ALA A 107 -1.84 -3.67 -24.71
CA ALA A 107 -3.15 -3.18 -25.11
C ALA A 107 -4.28 -4.13 -24.66
N VAL A 108 -4.08 -5.45 -24.79
CA VAL A 108 -5.01 -6.46 -24.29
C VAL A 108 -5.19 -6.34 -22.78
N ALA A 109 -4.10 -6.28 -22.00
CA ALA A 109 -4.17 -6.11 -20.54
C ALA A 109 -5.01 -4.89 -20.13
N LYS A 110 -4.79 -3.74 -20.80
CA LYS A 110 -5.59 -2.53 -20.57
C LYS A 110 -7.06 -2.71 -20.94
N SER A 111 -7.35 -3.41 -22.05
CA SER A 111 -8.71 -3.72 -22.48
C SER A 111 -9.43 -4.59 -21.45
N GLU A 112 -8.79 -5.66 -20.97
CA GLU A 112 -9.39 -6.58 -20.00
C GLU A 112 -9.68 -5.89 -18.67
N ARG A 113 -8.77 -5.02 -18.20
CA ARG A 113 -9.01 -4.19 -17.01
C ARG A 113 -10.26 -3.32 -17.15
N LEU A 114 -10.38 -2.58 -18.24
CA LEU A 114 -11.53 -1.70 -18.47
C LEU A 114 -12.85 -2.48 -18.49
N VAL A 115 -12.85 -3.66 -19.12
CA VAL A 115 -14.02 -4.54 -19.15
C VAL A 115 -14.33 -5.08 -17.74
N ALA A 116 -13.33 -5.47 -16.95
CA ALA A 116 -13.52 -5.91 -15.58
C ALA A 116 -14.15 -4.81 -14.71
N GLU A 117 -13.65 -3.58 -14.82
CA GLU A 117 -14.17 -2.42 -14.09
C GLU A 117 -15.63 -2.11 -14.47
N ASP A 118 -15.99 -2.19 -15.75
CA ASP A 118 -17.36 -2.00 -16.21
C ASP A 118 -18.29 -3.13 -15.75
N ILE A 119 -17.83 -4.38 -15.75
CA ILE A 119 -18.60 -5.52 -15.23
C ILE A 119 -18.86 -5.38 -13.73
N MET A 120 -17.87 -4.93 -12.96
CA MET A 120 -18.02 -4.67 -11.53
C MET A 120 -19.05 -3.55 -11.31
N ARG A 121 -18.92 -2.44 -12.04
CA ARG A 121 -19.89 -1.33 -12.03
C ARG A 121 -21.30 -1.82 -12.29
N GLU A 122 -21.44 -2.65 -13.32
CA GLU A 122 -22.68 -3.27 -13.70
C GLU A 122 -23.19 -4.23 -12.63
N ALA A 123 -22.35 -5.02 -11.95
CA ALA A 123 -22.76 -5.92 -10.86
C ALA A 123 -23.39 -5.21 -9.64
N GLY A 124 -23.46 -3.88 -9.68
CA GLY A 124 -23.85 -3.05 -8.55
C GLY A 124 -22.65 -2.65 -7.69
N TYR A 125 -21.44 -3.06 -8.09
CA TYR A 125 -20.18 -2.61 -7.50
C TYR A 125 -19.76 -1.30 -8.18
N MET A 126 -20.54 -0.25 -7.97
CA MET A 126 -20.12 1.10 -8.30
C MET A 126 -19.16 1.60 -7.21
N LEU A 127 -18.09 2.29 -7.62
CA LEU A 127 -17.16 3.01 -6.75
C LEU A 127 -17.79 4.33 -6.26
N PRO A 128 -18.81 4.28 -5.37
CA PRO A 128 -18.78 5.28 -4.31
C PRO A 128 -18.82 4.68 -2.89
N GLN A 129 -18.59 3.37 -2.77
CA GLN A 129 -18.55 2.67 -1.50
C GLN A 129 -17.14 2.50 -0.92
N SER A 130 -16.14 3.13 -1.54
CA SER A 130 -14.79 3.26 -0.99
C SER A 130 -14.70 4.50 -0.11
N ASN A 131 -13.72 4.54 0.79
CA ASN A 131 -13.54 5.68 1.68
C ASN A 131 -13.30 7.00 0.89
N ASN A 132 -12.56 6.93 -0.21
CA ASN A 132 -12.30 8.08 -1.10
C ASN A 132 -13.57 8.76 -1.63
N ALA A 133 -14.65 8.00 -1.85
CA ALA A 133 -15.90 8.58 -2.34
C ALA A 133 -16.73 9.22 -1.22
N HIS A 134 -16.62 8.70 -0.01
CA HIS A 134 -17.18 9.33 1.20
C HIS A 134 -16.43 10.62 1.52
N GLU A 135 -15.10 10.59 1.52
CA GLU A 135 -14.24 11.77 1.75
C GLU A 135 -14.50 12.89 0.75
N LEU A 136 -14.66 12.56 -0.54
CA LEU A 136 -15.00 13.55 -1.56
C LEU A 136 -16.37 14.21 -1.30
N LEU A 137 -17.37 13.43 -0.90
CA LEU A 137 -18.70 13.95 -0.57
C LEU A 137 -18.66 14.81 0.69
N GLU A 138 -17.93 14.38 1.72
CA GLU A 138 -17.70 15.13 2.95
C GLU A 138 -16.98 16.46 2.69
N GLU A 139 -15.95 16.46 1.83
CA GLU A 139 -15.23 17.67 1.45
C GLU A 139 -16.12 18.63 0.66
N LEU A 140 -16.91 18.14 -0.30
CA LEU A 140 -17.86 18.97 -1.06
C LEU A 140 -19.00 19.53 -0.19
N ILE A 141 -19.38 18.82 0.87
CA ILE A 141 -20.31 19.31 1.89
C ILE A 141 -19.65 20.41 2.72
N ALA A 142 -18.40 20.21 3.16
CA ALA A 142 -17.67 21.15 4.02
C ALA A 142 -17.20 22.42 3.29
N LYS A 143 -16.83 22.30 2.01
CA LYS A 143 -16.30 23.38 1.16
C LYS A 143 -17.16 23.56 -0.08
N SER A 144 -18.45 23.78 0.12
CA SER A 144 -19.43 23.82 -0.96
C SER A 144 -19.22 25.05 -1.86
N PRO A 145 -19.06 24.88 -3.19
CA PRO A 145 -19.13 26.00 -4.12
C PRO A 145 -20.51 26.67 -4.12
N ASP A 146 -20.58 27.94 -4.51
CA ASP A 146 -21.86 28.64 -4.64
C ASP A 146 -22.82 27.90 -5.59
N GLY A 147 -24.03 27.61 -5.12
CA GLY A 147 -25.05 26.85 -5.84
C GLY A 147 -24.94 25.32 -5.72
N PHE A 148 -23.98 24.79 -4.94
CA PHE A 148 -23.86 23.35 -4.71
C PHE A 148 -25.00 22.80 -3.82
N PRO A 149 -25.66 21.68 -4.21
CA PRO A 149 -26.79 21.14 -3.47
C PRO A 149 -26.35 20.30 -2.25
N VAL A 150 -25.90 20.99 -1.20
CA VAL A 150 -25.36 20.40 0.04
C VAL A 150 -26.28 19.34 0.65
N GLU A 151 -27.58 19.62 0.73
CA GLU A 151 -28.56 18.68 1.31
C GLU A 151 -28.73 17.40 0.48
N THR A 152 -28.55 17.50 -0.84
CA THR A 152 -28.54 16.32 -1.73
C THR A 152 -27.26 15.52 -1.53
N ALA A 153 -26.11 16.18 -1.37
CA ALA A 153 -24.83 15.52 -1.09
C ALA A 153 -24.84 14.80 0.27
N LYS A 154 -25.40 15.41 1.33
CA LYS A 154 -25.58 14.76 2.64
C LYS A 154 -26.50 13.54 2.57
N LYS A 155 -27.61 13.64 1.83
CA LYS A 155 -28.50 12.48 1.60
C LYS A 155 -27.77 11.37 0.85
N LEU A 156 -26.99 11.73 -0.16
CA LEU A 156 -26.20 10.78 -0.94
C LEU A 156 -25.15 10.08 -0.07
N LEU A 157 -24.41 10.82 0.76
CA LEU A 157 -23.42 10.28 1.71
C LEU A 157 -24.06 9.27 2.68
N ASN A 158 -25.24 9.58 3.23
CA ASN A 158 -25.97 8.66 4.11
C ASN A 158 -26.56 7.44 3.38
N MET A 159 -26.82 7.53 2.08
CA MET A 159 -27.41 6.44 1.29
C MET A 159 -26.36 5.46 0.75
N ILE A 160 -25.11 5.90 0.60
CA ILE A 160 -24.05 5.07 0.03
C ILE A 160 -23.29 4.39 1.18
N PRO A 161 -23.28 3.04 1.26
CA PRO A 161 -22.48 2.35 2.27
C PRO A 161 -20.98 2.56 2.01
N ASN A 162 -20.14 2.52 3.04
CA ASN A 162 -18.69 2.49 2.89
C ASN A 162 -18.21 1.09 3.29
N ASN A 163 -17.73 0.34 2.31
CA ASN A 163 -17.32 -1.06 2.45
C ASN A 163 -15.99 -1.20 3.21
N GLU A 164 -15.21 -0.12 3.29
CA GLU A 164 -14.02 -0.03 4.13
C GLU A 164 -14.38 0.31 5.59
N ASN A 165 -15.66 0.67 5.83
CA ASN A 165 -16.27 0.92 7.14
C ASN A 165 -17.17 -0.24 7.62
N GLU A 166 -17.07 -1.46 7.06
CA GLU A 166 -17.54 -2.66 7.78
C GLU A 166 -16.68 -2.82 9.04
N LYS A 167 -17.11 -2.11 10.08
CA LYS A 167 -16.74 -2.38 11.46
C LYS A 167 -17.23 -3.80 11.76
N LYS A 168 -16.35 -4.79 11.59
CA LYS A 168 -16.05 -5.57 12.79
C LYS A 168 -15.61 -4.54 13.80
N GLU A 169 -16.44 -4.25 14.81
CA GLU A 169 -16.01 -3.51 15.98
C GLU A 169 -14.87 -4.30 16.63
N VAL A 170 -13.66 -4.13 16.12
CA VAL A 170 -12.46 -4.28 16.91
C VAL A 170 -12.39 -2.96 17.64
N LYS A 171 -13.01 -2.89 18.83
CA LYS A 171 -12.55 -1.93 19.82
C LYS A 171 -11.04 -2.10 19.86
N ALA A 172 -10.28 -1.05 19.57
CA ALA A 172 -8.85 -1.04 19.80
C ALA A 172 -8.65 -1.29 21.30
N MET A 173 -8.46 -2.55 21.66
CA MET A 173 -8.21 -2.95 23.04
C MET A 173 -6.80 -2.50 23.39
N LYS A 174 -6.67 -1.75 24.48
CA LYS A 174 -5.36 -1.34 24.98
C LYS A 174 -4.49 -2.58 25.17
N LYS A 175 -3.24 -2.51 24.72
CA LYS A 175 -2.26 -3.57 24.95
C LYS A 175 -1.49 -3.26 26.22
N TRP A 176 -1.40 -4.25 27.10
CA TRP A 176 -0.67 -4.16 28.36
C TRP A 176 0.41 -5.23 28.37
N VAL A 177 1.67 -4.84 28.60
CA VAL A 177 2.80 -5.78 28.62
C VAL A 177 3.28 -5.99 30.05
N CYS A 178 3.34 -7.24 30.49
CA CYS A 178 3.91 -7.60 31.79
C CYS A 178 5.43 -7.36 31.78
N SER A 179 5.90 -6.40 32.57
CA SER A 179 7.31 -6.03 32.74
C SER A 179 8.22 -7.13 33.28
N VAL A 180 7.66 -8.24 33.79
CA VAL A 180 8.43 -9.34 34.38
C VAL A 180 8.62 -10.51 33.43
N CYS A 181 7.65 -10.81 32.57
CA CYS A 181 7.69 -11.99 31.71
C CYS A 181 7.28 -11.74 30.25
N GLY A 182 6.98 -10.49 29.88
CA GLY A 182 6.62 -10.12 28.51
C GLY A 182 5.23 -10.55 28.05
N TYR A 183 4.37 -11.09 28.94
CA TYR A 183 3.00 -11.45 28.56
C TYR A 183 2.21 -10.21 28.13
N VAL A 184 1.67 -10.23 26.92
CA VAL A 184 0.82 -9.17 26.35
C VAL A 184 -0.65 -9.50 26.63
N HIS A 185 -1.35 -8.58 27.27
CA HIS A 185 -2.79 -8.64 27.50
C HIS A 185 -3.49 -7.59 26.65
N GLU A 186 -4.52 -8.00 25.92
CA GLU A 186 -5.37 -7.10 25.14
C GLU A 186 -6.68 -6.89 25.93
N GLY A 187 -6.89 -5.66 26.42
CA GLY A 187 -8.07 -5.31 27.21
C GLY A 187 -8.02 -3.87 27.73
N ASP A 188 -9.16 -3.31 28.12
CA ASP A 188 -9.24 -1.92 28.60
C ASP A 188 -8.39 -1.68 29.88
N THR A 189 -8.11 -2.74 30.65
CA THR A 189 -7.32 -2.75 31.90
C THR A 189 -6.40 -3.98 31.93
N PRO A 190 -5.24 -3.92 32.62
CA PRO A 190 -4.38 -5.08 32.77
C PRO A 190 -5.05 -6.15 33.66
N PRO A 191 -4.68 -7.43 33.53
CA PRO A 191 -5.27 -8.49 34.34
C PRO A 191 -4.75 -8.39 35.79
N GLU A 192 -5.60 -8.73 36.78
CA GLU A 192 -5.25 -8.67 38.21
C GLU A 192 -3.96 -9.43 38.55
N LYS A 193 -3.73 -10.55 37.86
CA LYS A 193 -2.49 -11.33 37.91
C LYS A 193 -2.09 -11.75 36.51
N CYS A 194 -0.82 -11.63 36.21
CA CYS A 194 -0.24 -12.14 34.97
C CYS A 194 -0.51 -13.65 34.86
N PRO A 195 -1.13 -14.15 33.78
CA PRO A 195 -1.41 -15.57 33.58
C PRO A 195 -0.15 -16.44 33.54
N VAL A 196 0.99 -15.85 33.18
CA VAL A 196 2.27 -16.54 33.01
C VAL A 196 3.07 -16.52 34.32
N CYS A 197 3.45 -15.33 34.81
CA CYS A 197 4.34 -15.20 35.96
C CYS A 197 3.64 -14.91 37.30
N LYS A 198 2.29 -14.79 37.29
CA LYS A 198 1.44 -14.54 38.46
C LYS A 198 1.72 -13.23 39.21
N GLN A 199 2.53 -12.35 38.64
CA GLN A 199 2.77 -11.00 39.17
C GLN A 199 1.51 -10.14 39.09
N PRO A 200 1.33 -9.18 40.01
CA PRO A 200 0.11 -8.41 40.09
C PRO A 200 0.02 -7.36 38.97
N ALA A 201 -1.17 -6.79 38.78
CA ALA A 201 -1.49 -5.83 37.71
C ALA A 201 -0.56 -4.62 37.65
N GLU A 202 0.05 -4.18 38.76
CA GLU A 202 0.98 -3.04 38.78
C GLU A 202 2.27 -3.30 37.99
N LYS A 203 2.52 -4.56 37.59
CA LYS A 203 3.64 -4.94 36.74
C LYS A 203 3.33 -4.89 35.25
N PHE A 204 2.14 -4.42 34.85
CA PHE A 204 1.78 -4.22 33.45
C PHE A 204 1.96 -2.77 33.02
N ASN A 205 2.67 -2.57 31.91
CA ASN A 205 2.83 -1.27 31.26
C ASN A 205 1.82 -1.13 30.12
N LEU A 206 1.13 0.01 30.04
CA LEU A 206 0.28 0.33 28.90
C LEU A 206 1.15 0.66 27.70
N VAL A 207 0.86 0.04 26.55
CA VAL A 207 1.47 0.42 25.27
C VAL A 207 0.74 1.68 24.79
N GLU A 208 1.45 2.82 24.74
CA GLU A 208 0.91 4.06 24.19
C GLU A 208 0.64 3.92 22.68
N GLU A 209 -0.39 4.62 22.18
CA GLU A 209 -0.83 4.53 20.79
C GLU A 209 0.32 4.82 19.80
N GLU A 210 0.41 3.98 18.75
CA GLU A 210 1.34 4.17 17.63
C GLU A 210 1.31 5.62 17.15
N LYS A 211 2.48 6.26 17.08
CA LYS A 211 2.65 7.56 16.43
C LYS A 211 2.41 7.39 14.93
N LYS A 212 1.16 7.34 14.51
CA LYS A 212 0.77 7.33 13.09
C LYS A 212 1.44 8.50 12.39
N ASN A 213 2.05 8.23 11.23
CA ASN A 213 2.71 9.28 10.46
C ASN A 213 1.67 10.34 10.00
N PRO A 214 2.08 11.59 9.79
CA PRO A 214 1.16 12.69 9.44
C PRO A 214 0.39 12.50 8.13
N TYR A 215 0.81 11.53 7.31
CA TYR A 215 0.31 11.28 5.96
C TYR A 215 -0.54 10.01 5.88
N ALA A 216 -0.83 9.36 7.01
CA ALA A 216 -1.52 8.07 7.07
C ALA A 216 -2.82 8.05 6.25
N GLY A 217 -2.93 7.07 5.35
CA GLY A 217 -4.08 6.87 4.45
C GLY A 217 -4.04 7.69 3.16
N THR A 218 -3.08 8.60 3.00
CA THR A 218 -3.01 9.48 1.82
C THR A 218 -2.20 8.86 0.67
N GLN A 219 -2.36 9.40 -0.55
CA GLN A 219 -1.47 9.08 -1.66
C GLN A 219 -0.03 9.57 -1.40
N THR A 220 0.16 10.61 -0.57
CA THR A 220 1.48 11.12 -0.21
C THR A 220 2.27 10.11 0.62
N GLU A 221 1.63 9.42 1.57
CA GLU A 221 2.26 8.30 2.30
C GLU A 221 2.77 7.23 1.34
N LYS A 222 1.92 6.76 0.42
CA LYS A 222 2.32 5.77 -0.61
C LYS A 222 3.48 6.27 -1.47
N ASN A 223 3.49 7.56 -1.82
CA ASN A 223 4.58 8.17 -2.58
C ASN A 223 5.88 8.20 -1.77
N LEU A 224 5.81 8.52 -0.47
CA LEU A 224 6.97 8.50 0.43
C LEU A 224 7.51 7.08 0.63
N GLU A 225 6.64 6.08 0.81
CA GLU A 225 7.03 4.67 0.88
C GLU A 225 7.71 4.21 -0.42
N THR A 226 7.14 4.59 -1.56
CA THR A 226 7.71 4.29 -2.88
C THR A 226 9.08 4.96 -3.06
N ALA A 227 9.22 6.21 -2.64
CA ALA A 227 10.49 6.93 -2.68
C ALA A 227 11.52 6.27 -1.77
N PHE A 228 11.16 5.95 -0.52
CA PHE A 228 12.03 5.25 0.42
C PHE A 228 12.51 3.90 -0.11
N ALA A 229 11.61 3.09 -0.69
CA ALA A 229 11.95 1.83 -1.32
C ALA A 229 12.88 2.01 -2.53
N GLY A 230 12.62 3.03 -3.37
CA GLY A 230 13.44 3.36 -4.53
C GLY A 230 14.87 3.76 -4.15
N GLU A 231 15.02 4.68 -3.20
CA GLU A 231 16.32 5.15 -2.71
C GLU A 231 17.11 4.03 -2.01
N SER A 232 16.43 3.18 -1.26
CA SER A 232 17.03 2.00 -0.61
C SER A 232 17.58 0.98 -1.61
N GLN A 233 16.85 0.76 -2.71
CA GLN A 233 17.32 -0.08 -3.82
C GLN A 233 18.48 0.59 -4.57
N ALA A 234 18.42 1.90 -4.80
CA ALA A 234 19.47 2.65 -5.49
C ALA A 234 20.80 2.59 -4.74
N ARG A 235 20.79 2.84 -3.42
CA ARG A 235 21.97 2.70 -2.54
C ARG A 235 22.66 1.34 -2.71
N ASN A 236 21.90 0.25 -2.63
CA ASN A 236 22.45 -1.09 -2.73
C ASN A 236 23.01 -1.37 -4.13
N LYS A 237 22.27 -1.03 -5.19
CA LYS A 237 22.74 -1.17 -6.58
C LYS A 237 24.05 -0.41 -6.82
N TYR A 238 24.14 0.84 -6.39
CA TYR A 238 25.34 1.67 -6.58
C TYR A 238 26.54 1.13 -5.80
N THR A 239 26.32 0.58 -4.60
CA THR A 239 27.38 -0.11 -3.84
C THR A 239 27.89 -1.35 -4.59
N TYR A 240 27.01 -2.11 -5.24
CA TYR A 240 27.40 -3.26 -6.07
C TYR A 240 28.14 -2.81 -7.34
N PHE A 241 27.67 -1.75 -7.99
CA PHE A 241 28.32 -1.19 -9.18
C PHE A 241 29.72 -0.66 -8.87
N ALA A 242 29.91 -0.06 -7.70
CA ALA A 242 31.24 0.34 -7.24
C ALA A 242 32.21 -0.85 -7.17
N SER A 243 31.73 -2.01 -6.70
CA SER A 243 32.53 -3.24 -6.64
C SER A 243 32.90 -3.77 -8.03
N VAL A 244 32.00 -3.66 -9.00
CA VAL A 244 32.28 -4.01 -10.41
C VAL A 244 33.29 -3.05 -11.01
N ALA A 245 33.07 -1.73 -10.91
CA ALA A 245 33.97 -0.71 -11.41
C ALA A 245 35.39 -0.86 -10.83
N LYS A 246 35.49 -1.20 -9.54
CA LYS A 246 36.78 -1.48 -8.89
C LYS A 246 37.48 -2.70 -9.46
N LYS A 247 36.75 -3.81 -9.68
CA LYS A 247 37.31 -5.03 -10.31
C LYS A 247 37.81 -4.76 -11.74
N GLU A 248 37.20 -3.82 -12.44
CA GLU A 248 37.60 -3.39 -13.79
C GLU A 248 38.74 -2.34 -13.79
N GLY A 249 39.18 -1.88 -12.61
CA GLY A 249 40.27 -0.91 -12.46
C GLY A 249 39.84 0.56 -12.51
N TYR A 250 38.53 0.84 -12.55
CA TYR A 250 37.98 2.21 -12.57
C TYR A 250 37.77 2.77 -11.15
N GLU A 251 38.86 2.98 -10.41
CA GLU A 251 38.82 3.43 -9.01
C GLU A 251 38.06 4.75 -8.79
N GLN A 252 38.18 5.71 -9.72
CA GLN A 252 37.41 6.97 -9.64
C GLN A 252 35.90 6.73 -9.77
N MET A 253 35.49 5.87 -10.69
CA MET A 253 34.07 5.55 -10.90
C MET A 253 33.51 4.79 -9.70
N ALA A 254 34.30 3.86 -9.14
CA ALA A 254 33.93 3.16 -7.91
C ALA A 254 33.71 4.13 -6.74
N ALA A 255 34.61 5.10 -6.55
CA ALA A 255 34.48 6.13 -5.51
C ALA A 255 33.24 7.01 -5.74
N LEU A 256 32.94 7.37 -6.99
CA LEU A 256 31.73 8.13 -7.32
C LEU A 256 30.45 7.33 -7.05
N PHE A 257 30.40 6.05 -7.42
CA PHE A 257 29.27 5.19 -7.09
C PHE A 257 29.02 5.08 -5.58
N LEU A 258 30.08 4.90 -4.78
CA LEU A 258 29.95 4.87 -3.31
C LEU A 258 29.47 6.21 -2.76
N LYS A 259 29.99 7.33 -3.27
CA LYS A 259 29.52 8.66 -2.89
C LYS A 259 28.03 8.86 -3.19
N THR A 260 27.58 8.43 -4.36
CA THR A 260 26.16 8.49 -4.74
C THR A 260 25.32 7.57 -3.85
N ALA A 261 25.78 6.34 -3.55
CA ALA A 261 25.10 5.44 -2.63
C ALA A 261 24.91 6.05 -1.24
N ASP A 262 25.91 6.80 -0.74
CA ASP A 262 25.80 7.55 0.50
C ASP A 262 24.80 8.71 0.41
N ASN A 263 24.65 9.34 -0.76
CA ASN A 263 23.60 10.35 -0.96
C ASN A 263 22.21 9.72 -0.95
N GLU A 264 22.00 8.59 -1.62
CA GLU A 264 20.69 7.91 -1.60
C GLU A 264 20.32 7.40 -0.21
N LYS A 265 21.31 7.01 0.60
CA LYS A 265 21.10 6.71 2.03
C LYS A 265 20.52 7.92 2.78
N GLU A 266 21.04 9.13 2.55
CA GLU A 266 20.51 10.34 3.20
C GLU A 266 19.15 10.76 2.64
N HIS A 267 18.88 10.55 1.35
CA HIS A 267 17.55 10.74 0.76
C HIS A 267 16.52 9.78 1.39
N ALA A 268 16.83 8.48 1.43
CA ALA A 268 15.97 7.47 2.06
C ALA A 268 15.69 7.82 3.52
N LYS A 269 16.71 8.25 4.28
CA LYS A 269 16.57 8.67 5.68
C LYS A 269 15.64 9.88 5.85
N MET A 270 15.65 10.83 4.92
CA MET A 270 14.74 11.96 4.93
C MET A 270 13.28 11.49 4.81
N TRP A 271 12.98 10.63 3.82
CA TRP A 271 11.62 10.10 3.61
C TRP A 271 11.16 9.20 4.75
N PHE A 272 12.05 8.37 5.27
CA PHE A 272 11.72 7.49 6.39
C PHE A 272 11.39 8.26 7.67
N LYS A 273 12.00 9.43 7.87
CA LYS A 273 11.64 10.35 8.96
C LYS A 273 10.24 10.95 8.79
N GLU A 274 9.88 11.37 7.59
CA GLU A 274 8.53 11.89 7.29
C GLU A 274 7.46 10.82 7.57
N LEU A 275 7.80 9.55 7.36
CA LEU A 275 6.96 8.39 7.69
C LEU A 275 6.98 8.01 9.19
N ASN A 276 7.60 8.81 10.07
CA ASN A 276 7.81 8.47 11.48
C ASN A 276 8.50 7.10 11.70
N GLY A 277 9.32 6.64 10.76
CA GLY A 277 9.98 5.33 10.83
C GLY A 277 11.19 5.27 11.78
N LEU A 278 11.62 6.40 12.36
CA LEU A 278 12.74 6.45 13.30
C LEU A 278 12.25 6.76 14.72
N GLY A 279 12.35 5.77 15.60
CA GLY A 279 12.15 5.91 17.04
C GLY A 279 13.47 6.00 17.82
N ASP A 280 13.40 5.76 19.13
CA ASP A 280 14.62 5.54 19.92
C ASP A 280 15.24 4.15 19.65
N THR A 281 16.36 3.83 20.29
CA THR A 281 17.04 2.54 20.05
C THR A 281 16.16 1.34 20.40
N ALA A 282 15.32 1.43 21.44
CA ALA A 282 14.42 0.34 21.81
C ALA A 282 13.33 0.15 20.74
N ASP A 283 12.70 1.25 20.32
CA ASP A 283 11.69 1.25 19.25
C ASP A 283 12.25 0.66 17.95
N ASN A 284 13.46 1.08 17.57
CA ASN A 284 14.11 0.63 16.33
C ASN A 284 14.52 -0.84 16.40
N LEU A 285 14.96 -1.34 17.57
CA LEU A 285 15.28 -2.76 17.76
C LEU A 285 14.02 -3.64 17.71
N LEU A 286 12.92 -3.17 18.28
CA LEU A 286 11.63 -3.85 18.21
C LEU A 286 11.14 -3.91 16.76
N SER A 287 11.12 -2.77 16.07
CA SER A 287 10.72 -2.68 14.66
C SER A 287 11.57 -3.59 13.76
N ALA A 288 12.89 -3.64 13.99
CA ALA A 288 13.77 -4.56 13.28
C ALA A 288 13.42 -6.03 13.57
N ALA A 289 13.22 -6.41 14.84
CA ALA A 289 12.85 -7.78 15.20
C ALA A 289 11.50 -8.23 14.60
N GLU A 290 10.52 -7.33 14.54
CA GLU A 290 9.20 -7.60 13.93
C GLU A 290 9.29 -7.73 12.41
N GLY A 291 10.09 -6.88 11.76
CA GLY A 291 10.39 -6.99 10.33
C GLY A 291 11.03 -8.33 10.00
N GLU A 292 12.12 -8.67 10.69
CA GLU A 292 12.82 -9.96 10.51
C GLU A 292 11.88 -11.15 10.76
N ASN A 293 11.01 -11.08 11.79
CA ASN A 293 10.03 -12.12 12.07
C ASN A 293 9.11 -12.38 10.88
N TYR A 294 8.46 -11.32 10.37
CA TYR A 294 7.60 -11.39 9.20
C TYR A 294 8.34 -11.95 7.97
N GLU A 295 9.60 -11.56 7.77
CA GLU A 295 10.40 -12.05 6.66
C GLU A 295 10.56 -13.56 6.69
N TRP A 296 10.91 -14.17 7.83
CA TRP A 296 11.15 -15.62 7.89
C TRP A 296 9.90 -16.47 8.13
N THR A 297 8.87 -15.97 8.83
CA THR A 297 7.64 -16.74 9.10
C THR A 297 6.67 -16.75 7.93
N ASP A 298 6.56 -15.62 7.21
CA ASP A 298 5.51 -15.42 6.23
C ASP A 298 6.07 -15.15 4.82
N MET A 299 6.92 -14.13 4.67
CA MET A 299 7.36 -13.67 3.35
C MET A 299 8.21 -14.72 2.62
N TYR A 300 9.34 -15.15 3.21
CA TYR A 300 10.25 -16.11 2.57
C TYR A 300 9.68 -17.52 2.52
N ASP A 301 8.86 -17.94 3.49
CA ASP A 301 8.14 -19.21 3.42
C ASP A 301 7.15 -19.22 2.24
N GLY A 302 6.38 -18.13 2.07
CA GLY A 302 5.50 -17.91 0.93
C GLY A 302 6.26 -17.90 -0.40
N PHE A 303 7.35 -17.14 -0.50
CA PHE A 303 8.18 -17.08 -1.71
C PHE A 303 8.80 -18.42 -2.07
N ALA A 304 9.28 -19.19 -1.09
CA ALA A 304 9.80 -20.52 -1.32
C ALA A 304 8.73 -21.47 -1.88
N LYS A 305 7.51 -21.45 -1.33
CA LYS A 305 6.38 -22.25 -1.82
C LYS A 305 5.99 -21.88 -3.25
N THR A 306 5.90 -20.58 -3.55
CA THR A 306 5.61 -20.11 -4.91
C THR A 306 6.71 -20.52 -5.89
N ALA A 307 7.98 -20.31 -5.55
CA ALA A 307 9.11 -20.71 -6.39
C ALA A 307 9.12 -22.22 -6.67
N GLU A 308 8.78 -23.06 -5.67
CA GLU A 308 8.65 -24.51 -5.85
C GLU A 308 7.51 -24.87 -6.81
N ALA A 309 6.33 -24.25 -6.63
CA ALA A 309 5.16 -24.48 -7.48
C ALA A 309 5.38 -24.06 -8.93
N GLU A 310 6.20 -23.03 -9.16
CA GLU A 310 6.57 -22.53 -10.48
C GLU A 310 7.77 -23.27 -11.11
N GLY A 311 8.37 -24.25 -10.40
CA GLY A 311 9.46 -25.08 -10.93
C GLY A 311 10.87 -24.51 -10.75
N PHE A 312 11.08 -23.65 -9.74
CA PHE A 312 12.37 -23.03 -9.38
C PHE A 312 12.91 -23.55 -8.03
N PRO A 313 13.22 -24.85 -7.88
CA PRO A 313 13.58 -25.46 -6.58
C PRO A 313 14.88 -24.91 -5.99
N GLU A 314 15.86 -24.53 -6.81
CA GLU A 314 17.10 -23.91 -6.32
C GLU A 314 16.85 -22.54 -5.67
N LEU A 315 15.92 -21.76 -6.23
CA LEU A 315 15.55 -20.46 -5.68
C LEU A 315 14.72 -20.64 -4.40
N ALA A 316 13.80 -21.60 -4.39
CA ALA A 316 13.05 -21.98 -3.20
C ALA A 316 13.99 -22.39 -2.04
N ALA A 317 15.02 -23.19 -2.33
CA ALA A 317 16.03 -23.56 -1.35
C ALA A 317 16.79 -22.34 -0.81
N LYS A 318 17.16 -21.38 -1.68
CA LYS A 318 17.80 -20.12 -1.25
C LYS A 318 16.88 -19.30 -0.35
N PHE A 319 15.60 -19.15 -0.68
CA PHE A 319 14.65 -18.42 0.19
C PHE A 319 14.55 -19.06 1.58
N ARG A 320 14.50 -20.39 1.68
CA ARG A 320 14.50 -21.09 2.98
C ARG A 320 15.79 -20.89 3.76
N MET A 321 16.93 -20.89 3.08
CA MET A 321 18.23 -20.61 3.72
C MET A 321 18.31 -19.17 4.24
N VAL A 322 17.81 -18.20 3.48
CA VAL A 322 17.73 -16.80 3.90
C VAL A 322 16.77 -16.66 5.09
N ALA A 323 15.59 -17.28 5.07
CA ALA A 323 14.66 -17.30 6.20
C ALA A 323 15.33 -17.81 7.51
N ALA A 324 16.17 -18.84 7.42
CA ALA A 324 16.90 -19.33 8.60
C ALA A 324 17.92 -18.31 9.15
N ILE A 325 18.48 -17.45 8.28
CA ILE A 325 19.37 -16.35 8.66
C ILE A 325 18.57 -15.23 9.32
N GLU A 326 17.46 -14.82 8.74
CA GLU A 326 16.62 -13.73 9.27
C GLU A 326 16.04 -14.09 10.65
N LYS A 327 15.73 -15.37 10.89
CA LYS A 327 15.40 -15.84 12.25
C LYS A 327 16.51 -15.53 13.27
N HIS A 328 17.77 -15.72 12.89
CA HIS A 328 18.89 -15.39 13.77
C HIS A 328 19.08 -13.86 13.92
N HIS A 329 18.71 -13.06 12.92
CA HIS A 329 18.64 -11.60 13.07
C HIS A 329 17.56 -11.18 14.07
N GLU A 330 16.35 -11.76 14.00
CA GLU A 330 15.31 -11.54 15.00
C GLU A 330 15.81 -11.87 16.41
N GLU A 331 16.39 -13.06 16.60
CA GLU A 331 16.94 -13.50 17.90
C GLU A 331 17.99 -12.51 18.44
N ARG A 332 18.86 -12.00 17.56
CA ARG A 332 19.85 -10.96 17.90
C ARG A 332 19.15 -9.67 18.36
N TYR A 333 18.21 -9.13 17.58
CA TYR A 333 17.56 -7.86 17.91
C TYR A 333 16.72 -7.96 19.18
N ARG A 334 15.99 -9.07 19.39
CA ARG A 334 15.26 -9.31 20.65
C ARG A 334 16.19 -9.39 21.86
N THR A 335 17.35 -10.04 21.70
CA THR A 335 18.35 -10.10 22.78
C THR A 335 18.93 -8.72 23.10
N LEU A 336 19.22 -7.91 22.08
CA LEU A 336 19.69 -6.54 22.27
C LEU A 336 18.63 -5.66 22.93
N LEU A 337 17.37 -5.77 22.50
CA LEU A 337 16.25 -5.06 23.11
C LEU A 337 16.09 -5.43 24.59
N HIS A 338 16.10 -6.73 24.90
CA HIS A 338 16.05 -7.22 26.27
C HIS A 338 17.20 -6.67 27.13
N ASN A 339 18.43 -6.65 26.60
CA ASN A 339 19.57 -6.09 27.31
C ASN A 339 19.40 -4.59 27.55
N LEU A 340 18.81 -3.85 26.61
CA LEU A 340 18.54 -2.42 26.75
C LEU A 340 17.50 -2.16 27.84
N GLU A 341 16.37 -2.86 27.81
CA GLU A 341 15.27 -2.72 28.77
C GLU A 341 15.64 -3.13 30.19
N THR A 342 16.53 -4.13 30.33
CA THR A 342 17.00 -4.62 31.63
C THR A 342 18.28 -3.93 32.12
N ALA A 343 18.74 -2.89 31.43
CA ALA A 343 20.00 -2.18 31.70
C ALA A 343 21.25 -3.09 31.71
N GLN A 344 21.19 -4.21 30.98
CA GLN A 344 22.26 -5.19 30.86
C GLN A 344 23.21 -4.96 29.66
N VAL A 345 23.17 -3.78 29.04
CA VAL A 345 24.08 -3.44 27.92
C VAL A 345 25.53 -3.39 28.39
N PHE A 346 25.77 -2.79 29.55
CA PHE A 346 27.10 -2.60 30.14
C PHE A 346 27.22 -3.24 31.54
N GLU A 347 26.27 -4.08 31.91
CA GLU A 347 26.21 -4.80 33.18
C GLU A 347 25.65 -6.21 32.95
N LYS A 348 26.20 -7.22 33.64
CA LYS A 348 25.71 -8.60 33.60
C LYS A 348 25.60 -9.16 35.01
N SER A 349 24.73 -10.15 35.18
CA SER A 349 24.57 -10.86 36.46
C SER A 349 25.81 -11.68 36.86
N GLU A 350 26.68 -11.96 35.91
CA GLU A 350 27.92 -12.72 36.07
C GLU A 350 29.12 -11.88 35.64
N VAL A 351 30.30 -12.22 36.17
CA VAL A 351 31.56 -11.62 35.73
C VAL A 351 31.77 -11.93 34.25
N LYS A 352 31.94 -10.87 33.44
CA LYS A 352 32.33 -10.97 32.03
C LYS A 352 33.67 -10.29 31.81
N VAL A 353 34.27 -10.61 30.68
CA VAL A 353 35.42 -9.91 30.13
C VAL A 353 34.87 -8.84 29.19
N TRP A 354 35.17 -7.58 29.45
CA TRP A 354 34.76 -6.45 28.62
C TRP A 354 35.97 -5.93 27.84
N GLU A 355 35.76 -5.58 26.58
CA GLU A 355 36.78 -5.03 25.71
C GLU A 355 36.36 -3.67 25.15
N CYS A 356 37.26 -2.69 25.23
CA CYS A 356 37.07 -1.38 24.62
C CYS A 356 37.34 -1.45 23.11
N ARG A 357 36.29 -1.37 22.29
CA ARG A 357 36.35 -1.40 20.80
C ARG A 357 37.25 -0.34 20.17
N ASN A 358 37.51 0.75 20.89
CA ASN A 358 38.39 1.81 20.40
C ASN A 358 39.89 1.48 20.51
N CYS A 359 40.32 0.76 21.55
CA CYS A 359 41.75 0.58 21.85
C CYS A 359 42.16 -0.81 22.33
N GLY A 360 41.23 -1.76 22.42
CA GLY A 360 41.46 -3.14 22.86
C GLY A 360 41.71 -3.31 24.36
N HIS A 361 41.42 -2.28 25.20
CA HIS A 361 41.61 -2.43 26.65
C HIS A 361 40.62 -3.45 27.21
N ILE A 362 41.13 -4.46 27.92
CA ILE A 362 40.35 -5.53 28.53
C ILE A 362 40.19 -5.29 30.03
N VAL A 363 38.97 -5.47 30.54
CA VAL A 363 38.63 -5.36 31.96
C VAL A 363 37.67 -6.48 32.36
N VAL A 364 37.92 -7.10 33.52
CA VAL A 364 37.11 -8.21 34.04
C VAL A 364 36.20 -7.70 35.16
N GLY A 365 34.89 -7.91 35.03
CA GLY A 365 33.93 -7.48 36.03
C GLY A 365 32.47 -7.71 35.61
N ILE A 366 31.56 -7.44 36.55
CA ILE A 366 30.11 -7.48 36.26
C ILE A 366 29.62 -6.26 35.47
N LYS A 367 30.40 -5.17 35.41
CA LYS A 367 30.08 -3.93 34.69
C LYS A 367 31.28 -3.43 33.88
N ALA A 368 31.02 -2.84 32.72
CA ALA A 368 32.02 -2.08 31.98
C ALA A 368 32.31 -0.74 32.69
N PRO A 369 33.56 -0.23 32.66
CA PRO A 369 33.91 1.08 33.21
C PRO A 369 33.17 2.24 32.53
N GLU A 370 32.78 3.26 33.30
CA GLU A 370 32.15 4.48 32.75
C GLU A 370 33.06 5.22 31.75
N VAL A 371 34.37 5.16 31.98
CA VAL A 371 35.42 5.74 31.13
C VAL A 371 36.53 4.72 30.97
N CYS A 372 36.98 4.48 29.74
CA CYS A 372 38.12 3.62 29.48
C CYS A 372 39.39 4.23 30.09
N PRO A 373 40.11 3.51 30.98
CA PRO A 373 41.28 4.07 31.67
C PRO A 373 42.48 4.29 30.75
N VAL A 374 42.46 3.72 29.54
CA VAL A 374 43.56 3.82 28.57
C VAL A 374 43.34 4.96 27.58
N CYS A 375 42.18 4.99 26.91
CA CYS A 375 41.92 5.95 25.82
C CYS A 375 40.90 7.04 26.18
N ALA A 376 40.42 7.07 27.43
CA ALA A 376 39.45 8.05 27.95
C ALA A 376 38.11 8.13 27.19
N HIS A 377 37.79 7.14 26.35
CA HIS A 377 36.49 7.05 25.67
C HIS A 377 35.39 6.54 26.63
N PRO A 378 34.12 6.94 26.42
CA PRO A 378 33.03 6.59 27.31
C PRO A 378 32.68 5.09 27.28
N GLN A 379 31.90 4.65 28.27
CA GLN A 379 31.40 3.27 28.42
C GLN A 379 30.81 2.67 27.13
N ALA A 380 30.20 3.52 26.29
CA ALA A 380 29.60 3.14 25.00
C ALA A 380 30.55 2.42 24.03
N TYR A 381 31.87 2.48 24.27
CA TYR A 381 32.87 1.78 23.48
C TYR A 381 33.20 0.38 24.00
N PHE A 382 32.67 -0.06 25.14
CA PHE A 382 32.88 -1.42 25.65
C PHE A 382 31.85 -2.40 25.10
N GLU A 383 32.32 -3.61 24.79
CA GLU A 383 31.48 -4.77 24.48
C GLU A 383 31.95 -6.00 25.28
N VAL A 384 31.12 -7.04 25.37
CA VAL A 384 31.57 -8.31 25.94
C VAL A 384 32.56 -8.93 24.96
N ASN A 385 33.77 -9.20 25.44
CA ASN A 385 34.81 -9.84 24.66
C ASN A 385 34.35 -11.26 24.25
N SER A 386 34.56 -11.59 22.99
CA SER A 386 34.30 -12.92 22.43
C SER A 386 35.56 -13.44 21.76
N GLU A 387 36.12 -14.55 22.25
CA GLU A 387 37.23 -15.24 21.61
C GLU A 387 36.72 -16.19 20.53
N ASN A 388 37.22 -16.00 19.30
CA ASN A 388 36.87 -16.82 18.14
C ASN A 388 38.10 -17.20 17.29
N TYR A 389 39.30 -17.12 17.87
CA TYR A 389 40.60 -17.41 17.25
C TYR A 389 41.41 -18.42 18.04
#